data_AF-A0A7J8L9K3-F1
#
_entry.id   AF-A0A7J8L9K3-F1
#
_cell.length_a   1.000
_cell.length_b   1.000
_cell.length_c   1.000
_cell.angle_alpha   90.00
_cell.angle_beta   90.00
_cell.angle_gamma   90.00
#
_symmetry.space_group_name_H-M   'P 1'
#
loop_
_entity.id
_entity.type
_entity.pdbx_description
1 polymer ?
#
loop_
_entity_poly.entity_id
_entity_poly.type
_entity_poly.pdbx_seq_one_letter_code
_entity_poly.pdbx_strand_id
1 'polypeptide(L)'
;ITAEPENAWAISAYGGVSALIEACRSGSQPIQTHAVGALRNVASVEDIRLALGEEGAVPVLVQLLVSGLPRLMHMIQDLSNSDTIEHVLRTICSLSVTDSNLQILSSSTTTIIQLGEFIKHGNMILQQISASLLSKLSISEGNKRAISSCMGSLVKLMESPKPVGLQDAAAQAIVSLLTVRSNRKELARDEKSVMRLVQMLDPKNETVSKKYPLMVVTALLAGGSGDCRKILVAAGANKHLQILTEMEVAGAKKALQRLAGITLERIFSRTWRE
;
A
#
# COMPACT_ATOMS: atom_id res chain seq x y z
N ILE A 1 -19.32 -19.23 30.62
CA ILE A 1 -18.79 -18.49 31.79
C ILE A 1 -18.52 -17.04 31.42
N THR A 2 -17.51 -16.72 30.60
CA THR A 2 -17.19 -15.32 30.22
C THR A 2 -18.21 -14.63 29.32
N ALA A 3 -19.12 -15.39 28.68
CA ALA A 3 -20.18 -14.85 27.83
C ALA A 3 -21.26 -14.10 28.62
N GLU A 4 -21.46 -14.44 29.90
CA GLU A 4 -22.38 -13.72 30.78
C GLU A 4 -21.61 -12.59 31.49
N PRO A 5 -21.98 -11.32 31.29
CA PRO A 5 -21.22 -10.18 31.82
C PRO A 5 -21.20 -10.14 33.34
N GLU A 6 -22.23 -10.69 34.00
CA GLU A 6 -22.33 -10.79 35.46
C GLU A 6 -21.17 -11.61 36.07
N ASN A 7 -20.68 -12.60 35.34
CA ASN A 7 -19.56 -13.44 35.79
C ASN A 7 -18.21 -12.74 35.67
N ALA A 8 -18.11 -11.67 34.89
CA ALA A 8 -16.83 -11.06 34.57
C ALA A 8 -16.14 -10.51 35.83
N TRP A 9 -16.91 -9.93 36.76
CA TRP A 9 -16.40 -9.47 38.06
C TRP A 9 -15.79 -10.59 38.89
N ALA A 10 -16.50 -11.71 39.01
CA ALA A 10 -15.99 -12.88 39.74
C ALA A 10 -14.70 -13.41 39.08
N ILE A 11 -14.68 -13.51 37.75
CA ILE A 11 -13.50 -13.94 37.00
C ILE A 11 -12.31 -13.03 37.27
N SER A 12 -12.50 -11.71 37.29
CA SER A 12 -11.45 -10.76 37.63
C SER A 12 -10.98 -10.91 39.09
N ALA A 13 -11.92 -10.98 40.04
CA ALA A 13 -11.62 -11.06 41.46
C ALA A 13 -10.83 -12.33 41.85
N TYR A 14 -11.04 -13.44 41.13
CA TYR A 14 -10.35 -14.71 41.38
C TYR A 14 -9.10 -14.92 40.50
N GLY A 15 -8.51 -13.84 39.94
CA GLY A 15 -7.27 -13.92 39.16
C GLY A 15 -7.42 -14.51 37.75
N GLY A 16 -8.65 -14.65 37.26
CA GLY A 16 -8.94 -15.18 35.94
C GLY A 16 -8.42 -14.30 34.81
N VAL A 17 -8.35 -12.97 35.01
CA VAL A 17 -7.76 -12.04 34.04
C VAL A 17 -6.28 -12.36 33.81
N SER A 18 -5.50 -12.44 34.88
CA SER A 18 -4.08 -12.83 34.82
C SER A 18 -3.87 -14.19 34.16
N ALA A 19 -4.69 -15.19 34.51
CA ALA A 19 -4.63 -16.52 33.90
C ALA A 19 -4.93 -16.49 32.38
N LEU A 20 -5.89 -15.68 31.95
CA LEU A 20 -6.20 -15.51 30.52
C LEU A 20 -5.08 -14.78 29.76
N ILE A 21 -4.46 -13.76 30.37
CA ILE A 21 -3.29 -13.07 29.80
C ILE A 21 -2.11 -14.05 29.65
N GLU A 22 -1.87 -14.90 30.65
CA GLU A 22 -0.80 -15.90 30.56
C GLU A 22 -1.11 -16.98 29.52
N ALA A 23 -2.37 -17.43 29.42
CA ALA A 23 -2.79 -18.34 28.35
C ALA A 23 -2.61 -17.72 26.96
N CYS A 24 -2.81 -16.41 26.80
CA CYS A 24 -2.46 -15.69 25.58
C CYS A 24 -0.94 -15.68 25.33
N ARG A 25 -0.11 -15.58 26.37
CA ARG A 25 1.35 -15.50 26.23
C ARG A 25 1.99 -16.84 25.84
N SER A 26 1.62 -17.92 26.52
CA SER A 26 2.34 -19.21 26.45
C SER A 26 1.48 -20.38 25.97
N GLY A 27 0.18 -20.18 25.73
CA GLY A 27 -0.72 -21.23 25.26
C GLY A 27 -0.46 -21.70 23.83
N SER A 28 -0.95 -22.89 23.50
CA SER A 28 -1.03 -23.36 22.11
C SER A 28 -2.00 -22.48 21.30
N GLN A 29 -1.94 -22.51 19.96
CA GLN A 29 -2.79 -21.66 19.12
C GLN A 29 -4.30 -21.77 19.43
N PRO A 30 -4.89 -22.97 19.63
CA PRO A 30 -6.27 -23.06 20.08
C PRO A 30 -6.50 -22.37 21.42
N ILE A 31 -5.59 -22.54 22.38
CA ILE A 31 -5.69 -21.92 23.71
C ILE A 31 -5.61 -20.40 23.59
N GLN A 32 -4.64 -19.86 22.84
CA GLN A 32 -4.52 -18.42 22.60
C GLN A 32 -5.79 -17.84 21.99
N THR A 33 -6.38 -18.53 20.99
CA THR A 33 -7.62 -18.09 20.33
C THR A 33 -8.78 -18.03 21.33
N HIS A 34 -8.97 -19.07 22.12
CA HIS A 34 -10.04 -19.11 23.12
C HIS A 34 -9.80 -18.09 24.25
N ALA A 35 -8.54 -17.91 24.67
CA ALA A 35 -8.16 -16.94 25.69
C ALA A 35 -8.43 -15.50 25.21
N VAL A 36 -8.07 -15.15 23.96
CA VAL A 36 -8.41 -13.85 23.37
C VAL A 36 -9.93 -13.65 23.30
N GLY A 37 -10.68 -14.70 22.90
CA GLY A 37 -12.15 -14.65 22.90
C GLY A 37 -12.74 -14.42 24.29
N ALA A 38 -12.18 -15.08 25.31
CA ALA A 38 -12.57 -14.88 26.71
C ALA A 38 -12.23 -13.47 27.20
N LEU A 39 -11.03 -12.94 26.90
CA LEU A 39 -10.62 -11.57 27.20
C LEU A 39 -11.56 -10.54 26.56
N ARG A 40 -11.93 -10.75 25.28
CA ARG A 40 -12.91 -9.91 24.58
C ARG A 40 -14.25 -9.86 25.31
N ASN A 41 -14.73 -11.00 25.81
CA ASN A 41 -16.03 -11.06 26.46
C ASN A 41 -16.02 -10.35 27.83
N VAL A 42 -14.98 -10.57 28.65
CA VAL A 42 -14.88 -9.90 29.97
C VAL A 42 -14.58 -8.39 29.85
N ALA A 43 -13.92 -7.97 28.76
CA ALA A 43 -13.70 -6.56 28.44
C ALA A 43 -14.98 -5.77 28.09
N SER A 44 -16.16 -6.41 28.06
CA SER A 44 -17.44 -5.72 27.94
C SER A 44 -17.79 -4.90 29.19
N VAL A 45 -17.20 -5.23 30.34
CA VAL A 45 -17.37 -4.51 31.62
C VAL A 45 -16.23 -3.50 31.79
N GLU A 46 -16.59 -2.25 32.08
CA GLU A 46 -15.65 -1.12 32.10
C GLU A 46 -14.51 -1.28 33.12
N ASP A 47 -14.82 -1.65 34.36
CA ASP A 47 -13.82 -1.81 35.42
C ASP A 47 -12.80 -2.92 35.10
N ILE A 48 -13.24 -3.95 34.36
CA ILE A 48 -12.36 -5.04 33.93
C ILE A 48 -11.44 -4.59 32.79
N ARG A 49 -11.86 -3.64 31.95
CA ARG A 49 -10.96 -3.04 30.94
C ARG A 49 -9.79 -2.32 31.59
N LEU A 50 -10.03 -1.65 32.72
CA LEU A 50 -8.97 -0.99 33.49
C LEU A 50 -8.00 -2.03 34.05
N ALA A 51 -8.51 -3.08 34.71
CA ALA A 51 -7.69 -4.19 35.22
C ALA A 51 -6.86 -4.86 34.11
N LEU A 52 -7.45 -5.10 32.93
CA LEU A 52 -6.73 -5.64 31.75
C LEU A 52 -5.58 -4.73 31.31
N GLY A 53 -5.79 -3.41 31.37
CA GLY A 53 -4.75 -2.43 31.08
C GLY A 53 -3.60 -2.50 32.07
N GLU A 54 -3.92 -2.50 33.37
CA GLU A 54 -2.95 -2.55 34.48
C GLU A 54 -2.16 -3.86 34.50
N GLU A 55 -2.81 -4.98 34.23
CA GLU A 55 -2.17 -6.31 34.16
C GLU A 55 -1.37 -6.54 32.86
N GLY A 56 -1.33 -5.57 31.96
CA GLY A 56 -0.50 -5.65 30.76
C GLY A 56 -1.07 -6.57 29.67
N ALA A 57 -2.40 -6.68 29.55
CA ALA A 57 -3.03 -7.43 28.46
C ALA A 57 -2.68 -6.84 27.08
N VAL A 58 -2.57 -5.50 26.97
CA VAL A 58 -2.30 -4.80 25.72
C VAL A 58 -1.00 -5.27 25.04
N PRO A 59 0.20 -5.26 25.68
CA PRO A 59 1.42 -5.72 25.04
C PRO A 59 1.37 -7.21 24.64
N VAL A 60 0.67 -8.06 25.41
CA VAL A 60 0.50 -9.48 25.07
C VAL A 60 -0.38 -9.66 23.83
N LEU A 61 -1.50 -8.95 23.75
CA LEU A 61 -2.39 -8.98 22.59
C LEU A 61 -1.70 -8.42 21.34
N VAL A 62 -0.93 -7.34 21.47
CA VAL A 62 -0.09 -6.81 20.39
C VAL A 62 0.94 -7.84 19.93
N GLN A 63 1.60 -8.55 20.86
CA GLN A 63 2.54 -9.61 20.52
C GLN A 63 1.87 -10.78 19.77
N LEU A 64 0.64 -11.15 20.15
CA LEU A 64 -0.14 -12.17 19.43
C LEU A 64 -0.52 -11.72 18.01
N LEU A 65 -0.92 -10.45 17.86
CA LEU A 65 -1.19 -9.84 16.56
C LEU A 65 0.04 -9.89 15.64
N VAL A 66 1.21 -9.49 16.18
CA VAL A 66 2.49 -9.48 15.47
C VAL A 66 2.93 -10.90 15.09
N SER A 67 2.82 -11.87 16.00
CA SER A 67 3.21 -13.27 15.76
C SER A 67 2.23 -14.02 14.84
N GLY A 68 0.98 -13.57 14.73
CA GLY A 68 0.00 -14.09 13.78
C GLY A 68 0.30 -13.73 12.32
N LEU A 69 0.96 -12.60 12.09
CA LEU A 69 1.18 -12.06 10.75
C LEU A 69 2.04 -12.97 9.84
N PRO A 70 3.20 -13.51 10.27
CA PRO A 70 3.96 -14.48 9.48
C PRO A 70 3.17 -15.72 9.07
N ARG A 71 2.23 -16.18 9.91
CA ARG A 71 1.38 -17.34 9.60
C ARG A 71 0.40 -17.02 8.48
N LEU A 72 -0.27 -15.86 8.55
CA LEU A 72 -1.16 -15.42 7.47
C LEU A 72 -0.40 -15.25 6.16
N MET A 73 0.84 -14.76 6.21
CA MET A 73 1.70 -14.63 5.03
C MET A 73 2.08 -15.98 4.43
N HIS A 74 2.26 -17.02 5.25
CA HIS A 74 2.49 -18.39 4.76
C HIS A 74 1.22 -18.98 4.17
N MET A 75 0.07 -18.80 4.82
CA MET A 75 -1.22 -19.31 4.33
C MET A 75 -1.54 -18.83 2.91
N ILE A 76 -1.26 -17.57 2.59
CA ILE A 76 -1.51 -17.05 1.23
C ILE A 76 -0.70 -17.80 0.15
N GLN A 77 0.43 -18.41 0.50
CA GLN A 77 1.26 -19.16 -0.44
C GLN A 77 0.70 -20.55 -0.73
N ASP A 78 0.04 -21.16 0.25
CA ASP A 78 -0.47 -22.54 0.15
C ASP A 78 -1.92 -22.60 -0.35
N LEU A 79 -2.65 -21.49 -0.27
CA LEU A 79 -4.06 -21.42 -0.65
C LEU A 79 -4.23 -21.35 -2.17
N SER A 80 -5.17 -22.13 -2.70
CA SER A 80 -5.61 -22.05 -4.11
C SER A 80 -6.96 -21.34 -4.28
N ASN A 81 -7.73 -21.15 -3.20
CA ASN A 81 -9.04 -20.51 -3.24
C ASN A 81 -8.93 -18.98 -3.16
N SER A 82 -9.36 -18.29 -4.21
CA SER A 82 -9.34 -16.81 -4.30
C SER A 82 -10.12 -16.13 -3.18
N ASP A 83 -11.25 -16.68 -2.73
CA ASP A 83 -12.07 -16.07 -1.68
C ASP A 83 -11.36 -16.16 -0.33
N THR A 84 -10.72 -17.30 -0.04
CA THR A 84 -9.94 -17.46 1.19
C THR A 84 -8.71 -16.55 1.18
N ILE A 85 -8.00 -16.46 0.05
CA ILE A 85 -6.85 -15.55 -0.10
C ILE A 85 -7.29 -14.11 0.16
N GLU A 86 -8.43 -13.69 -0.38
CA GLU A 86 -8.99 -12.37 -0.17
C GLU A 86 -9.22 -12.07 1.33
N HIS A 87 -9.85 -12.99 2.07
CA HIS A 87 -10.09 -12.82 3.50
C HIS A 87 -8.78 -12.74 4.30
N VAL A 88 -7.81 -13.59 3.98
CA VAL A 88 -6.51 -13.58 4.64
C VAL A 88 -5.75 -12.29 4.33
N LEU A 89 -5.75 -11.84 3.07
CA LEU A 89 -5.08 -10.62 2.66
C LEU A 89 -5.73 -9.36 3.26
N ARG A 90 -7.06 -9.31 3.36
CA ARG A 90 -7.76 -8.26 4.12
C ARG A 90 -7.34 -8.25 5.57
N THR A 91 -7.24 -9.42 6.19
CA THR A 91 -6.80 -9.55 7.58
C THR A 91 -5.39 -8.98 7.73
N ILE A 92 -4.45 -9.39 6.88
CA ILE A 92 -3.08 -8.85 6.85
C ILE A 92 -3.10 -7.32 6.71
N CYS A 93 -3.88 -6.77 5.79
CA CYS A 93 -3.98 -5.33 5.59
C CYS A 93 -4.49 -4.61 6.85
N SER A 94 -5.51 -5.16 7.51
CA SER A 94 -6.05 -4.64 8.78
C SER A 94 -5.07 -4.79 9.96
N LEU A 95 -4.19 -5.80 9.94
CA LEU A 95 -3.14 -5.93 10.95
C LEU A 95 -1.96 -4.97 10.69
N SER A 96 -1.78 -4.51 9.46
CA SER A 96 -0.66 -3.66 9.01
C SER A 96 -0.83 -2.18 9.37
N VAL A 97 -1.34 -1.91 10.58
CA VAL A 97 -1.56 -0.56 11.12
C VAL A 97 -0.34 -0.07 11.90
N THR A 98 0.45 -0.99 12.46
CA THR A 98 1.67 -0.66 13.22
C THR A 98 2.93 -0.74 12.36
N ASP A 99 3.91 0.11 12.65
CA ASP A 99 5.21 0.09 11.97
C ASP A 99 5.93 -1.26 12.11
N SER A 100 5.77 -1.93 13.25
CA SER A 100 6.33 -3.27 13.48
C SER A 100 5.81 -4.31 12.47
N ASN A 101 4.50 -4.31 12.20
CA ASN A 101 3.88 -5.24 11.25
C ASN A 101 4.29 -4.90 9.81
N LEU A 102 4.37 -3.61 9.47
CA LEU A 102 4.88 -3.17 8.17
C LEU A 102 6.35 -3.55 7.97
N GLN A 103 7.18 -3.51 9.02
CA GLN A 103 8.58 -3.97 8.95
C GLN A 103 8.67 -5.48 8.69
N ILE A 104 7.85 -6.30 9.36
CA ILE A 104 7.80 -7.75 9.13
C ILE A 104 7.43 -8.05 7.67
N LEU A 105 6.38 -7.40 7.14
CA LEU A 105 5.99 -7.57 5.73
C LEU A 105 7.07 -7.08 4.77
N SER A 106 7.70 -5.94 5.07
CA SER A 106 8.77 -5.36 4.24
C SER A 106 10.02 -6.24 4.21
N SER A 107 10.27 -7.02 5.27
CA SER A 107 11.39 -7.96 5.34
C SER A 107 11.16 -9.27 4.56
N SER A 108 9.90 -9.61 4.27
CA SER A 108 9.55 -10.86 3.57
C SER A 108 9.53 -10.68 2.05
N THR A 109 10.62 -11.10 1.39
CA THR A 109 10.72 -11.11 -0.07
C THR A 109 9.61 -11.94 -0.73
N THR A 110 9.29 -13.12 -0.19
CA THR A 110 8.25 -13.98 -0.75
C THR A 110 6.89 -13.30 -0.73
N THR A 111 6.54 -12.65 0.39
CA THR A 111 5.26 -11.92 0.49
C THR A 111 5.21 -10.76 -0.49
N ILE A 112 6.29 -9.99 -0.62
CA ILE A 112 6.33 -8.88 -1.57
C ILE A 112 6.15 -9.36 -3.02
N ILE A 113 6.82 -10.45 -3.40
CA ILE A 113 6.65 -11.06 -4.73
C ILE A 113 5.20 -11.50 -4.95
N GLN A 114 4.59 -12.16 -3.96
CA GLN A 114 3.19 -12.58 -4.03
C GLN A 114 2.23 -11.40 -4.17
N LEU A 115 2.45 -10.29 -3.46
CA LEU A 115 1.67 -9.06 -3.66
C LEU A 115 1.79 -8.53 -5.09
N GLY A 116 3.00 -8.57 -5.66
CA GLY A 116 3.22 -8.23 -7.07
C GLY A 116 2.43 -9.12 -8.03
N GLU A 117 2.38 -10.42 -7.78
CA GLU A 117 1.61 -11.37 -8.58
C GLU A 117 0.09 -11.16 -8.44
N PHE A 118 -0.43 -10.88 -7.24
CA PHE A 118 -1.84 -10.53 -7.07
C PHE A 118 -2.21 -9.22 -7.76
N ILE A 119 -1.32 -8.23 -7.76
CA ILE A 119 -1.53 -6.99 -8.51
C ILE A 119 -1.58 -7.28 -10.02
N LYS A 120 -0.73 -8.18 -10.50
CA LYS A 120 -0.60 -8.48 -11.93
C LYS A 120 -1.75 -9.35 -12.45
N HIS A 121 -2.08 -10.43 -11.76
CA HIS A 121 -2.98 -11.49 -12.23
C HIS A 121 -4.24 -11.69 -11.36
N GLY A 122 -4.29 -11.10 -10.17
CA GLY A 122 -5.42 -11.27 -9.25
C GLY A 122 -6.71 -10.61 -9.75
N ASN A 123 -7.82 -10.97 -9.12
CA ASN A 123 -9.10 -10.29 -9.33
C ASN A 123 -9.04 -8.83 -8.85
N MET A 124 -10.04 -8.02 -9.17
CA MET A 124 -10.05 -6.59 -8.83
C MET A 124 -9.85 -6.33 -7.33
N ILE A 125 -10.43 -7.17 -6.46
CA ILE A 125 -10.35 -6.99 -5.01
C ILE A 125 -8.92 -7.30 -4.52
N LEU A 126 -8.33 -8.40 -4.97
CA LEU A 126 -6.94 -8.77 -4.64
C LEU A 126 -5.96 -7.69 -5.11
N GLN A 127 -6.16 -7.16 -6.32
CA GLN A 127 -5.36 -6.05 -6.85
C GLN A 127 -5.45 -4.80 -5.94
N GLN A 128 -6.66 -4.44 -5.52
CA GLN A 128 -6.90 -3.27 -4.65
C GLN A 128 -6.24 -3.41 -3.28
N ILE A 129 -6.43 -4.56 -2.61
CA ILE A 129 -5.85 -4.79 -1.29
C ILE A 129 -4.33 -4.86 -1.38
N SER A 130 -3.80 -5.55 -2.39
CA SER A 130 -2.36 -5.69 -2.60
C SER A 130 -1.69 -4.35 -2.91
N ALA A 131 -2.29 -3.52 -3.77
CA ALA A 131 -1.79 -2.16 -4.05
C ALA A 131 -1.80 -1.28 -2.80
N SER A 132 -2.85 -1.37 -1.98
CA SER A 132 -2.99 -0.64 -0.71
C SER A 132 -1.96 -1.07 0.33
N LEU A 133 -1.56 -2.33 0.33
CA LEU A 133 -0.51 -2.82 1.21
C LEU A 133 0.86 -2.39 0.69
N LEU A 134 1.12 -2.62 -0.61
CA LEU A 134 2.40 -2.29 -1.26
C LEU A 134 2.79 -0.81 -1.09
N SER A 135 1.81 0.11 -1.12
CA SER A 135 2.04 1.55 -0.95
C SER A 135 2.56 1.95 0.44
N LYS A 136 2.35 1.10 1.46
CA LYS A 136 2.77 1.33 2.84
C LYS A 136 4.10 0.66 3.19
N LEU A 137 4.59 -0.27 2.35
CA LEU A 137 5.78 -1.05 2.65
C LEU A 137 7.07 -0.32 2.27
N SER A 138 8.12 -0.53 3.08
CA SER A 138 9.47 -0.07 2.80
C SER A 138 10.25 -1.15 2.04
N ILE A 139 10.02 -1.22 0.73
CA ILE A 139 10.53 -2.30 -0.12
C ILE A 139 12.00 -2.08 -0.50
N SER A 140 12.82 -3.12 -0.39
CA SER A 140 14.21 -3.10 -0.85
C SER A 140 14.31 -2.92 -2.37
N GLU A 141 15.39 -2.30 -2.87
CA GLU A 141 15.59 -2.11 -4.31
C GLU A 141 15.62 -3.44 -5.10
N GLY A 142 16.05 -4.54 -4.47
CA GLY A 142 15.97 -5.89 -5.06
C GLY A 142 14.55 -6.36 -5.27
N ASN A 143 13.70 -6.23 -4.24
CA ASN A 143 12.31 -6.65 -4.30
C ASN A 143 11.48 -5.75 -5.24
N LYS A 144 11.79 -4.45 -5.29
CA LYS A 144 11.18 -3.52 -6.26
C LYS A 144 11.45 -3.95 -7.70
N ARG A 145 12.65 -4.48 -8.01
CA ARG A 145 12.96 -5.04 -9.34
C ARG A 145 12.20 -6.33 -9.61
N ALA A 146 12.03 -7.18 -8.60
CA ALA A 146 11.33 -8.45 -8.77
C ALA A 146 9.84 -8.27 -9.16
N ILE A 147 9.20 -7.23 -8.63
CA ILE A 147 7.77 -6.96 -8.88
C ILE A 147 7.50 -5.90 -9.95
N SER A 148 8.51 -5.51 -10.73
CA SER A 148 8.35 -4.47 -11.75
C SER A 148 7.26 -4.79 -12.78
N SER A 149 7.05 -6.08 -13.08
CA SER A 149 6.04 -6.51 -14.05
C SER A 149 4.59 -6.23 -13.63
N CYS A 150 4.32 -5.87 -12.36
CA CYS A 150 2.99 -5.47 -11.89
C CYS A 150 2.65 -3.99 -12.15
N MET A 151 3.62 -3.15 -12.54
CA MET A 151 3.44 -1.71 -12.68
C MET A 151 2.32 -1.33 -13.66
N GLY A 152 2.14 -2.07 -14.75
CA GLY A 152 1.08 -1.78 -15.72
C GLY A 152 -0.33 -2.01 -15.16
N SER A 153 -0.51 -3.02 -14.30
CA SER A 153 -1.76 -3.22 -13.57
C SER A 153 -2.00 -2.13 -12.54
N LEU A 154 -0.96 -1.65 -11.84
CA LEU A 154 -1.09 -0.49 -10.96
C LEU A 154 -1.53 0.77 -11.71
N VAL A 155 -0.98 1.01 -12.91
CA VAL A 155 -1.38 2.16 -13.75
C VAL A 155 -2.86 2.06 -14.11
N LYS A 156 -3.35 0.85 -14.43
CA LYS A 156 -4.78 0.60 -14.67
C LYS A 156 -5.63 0.87 -13.41
N LEU A 157 -5.16 0.49 -12.21
CA LEU A 157 -5.90 0.74 -10.96
C LEU A 157 -6.05 2.24 -10.65
N MET A 158 -5.10 3.08 -11.08
CA MET A 158 -5.22 4.54 -10.92
C MET A 158 -6.40 5.14 -11.69
N GLU A 159 -6.87 4.49 -12.75
CA GLU A 159 -8.05 4.92 -13.51
C GLU A 159 -9.35 4.69 -12.73
N SER A 160 -9.32 3.86 -11.69
CA SER A 160 -10.50 3.49 -10.92
C SER A 160 -10.71 4.45 -9.73
N PRO A 161 -11.79 5.24 -9.71
CA PRO A 161 -12.07 6.16 -8.61
C PRO A 161 -12.58 5.45 -7.34
N LYS A 162 -12.91 4.16 -7.43
CA LYS A 162 -13.45 3.36 -6.32
C LYS A 162 -12.59 2.10 -6.09
N PRO A 163 -12.32 1.74 -4.83
CA PRO A 163 -12.69 2.45 -3.60
C PRO A 163 -11.91 3.76 -3.41
N VAL A 164 -12.42 4.63 -2.54
CA VAL A 164 -11.74 5.89 -2.16
C VAL A 164 -10.34 5.55 -1.63
N GLY A 165 -9.34 6.30 -2.10
CA GLY A 165 -7.93 6.07 -1.74
C GLY A 165 -7.20 5.07 -2.64
N LEU A 166 -7.88 4.30 -3.50
CA LEU A 166 -7.22 3.36 -4.42
C LEU A 166 -6.25 4.07 -5.37
N GLN A 167 -6.65 5.21 -5.92
CA GLN A 167 -5.82 5.98 -6.85
C GLN A 167 -4.52 6.46 -6.18
N ASP A 168 -4.62 6.90 -4.93
CA ASP A 168 -3.46 7.31 -4.13
C ASP A 168 -2.57 6.11 -3.83
N ALA A 169 -3.13 5.01 -3.33
CA ALA A 169 -2.40 3.78 -3.06
C ALA A 169 -1.64 3.27 -4.30
N ALA A 170 -2.32 3.17 -5.45
CA ALA A 170 -1.70 2.74 -6.69
C ALA A 170 -0.60 3.69 -7.15
N ALA A 171 -0.81 5.01 -7.07
CA ALA A 171 0.19 6.00 -7.44
C ALA A 171 1.43 5.95 -6.52
N GLN A 172 1.24 5.86 -5.22
CA GLN A 172 2.35 5.74 -4.24
C GLN A 172 3.14 4.45 -4.44
N ALA A 173 2.44 3.33 -4.68
CA ALA A 173 3.06 2.05 -5.01
C ALA A 173 3.94 2.17 -6.26
N ILE A 174 3.43 2.74 -7.36
CA ILE A 174 4.23 2.94 -8.59
C ILE A 174 5.40 3.89 -8.33
N VAL A 175 5.20 5.02 -7.66
CA VAL A 175 6.26 5.99 -7.37
C VAL A 175 7.38 5.34 -6.54
N SER A 176 7.03 4.49 -5.57
CA SER A 176 7.98 3.69 -4.79
C SER A 176 8.78 2.72 -5.67
N LEU A 177 8.13 2.03 -6.63
CA LEU A 177 8.81 1.15 -7.59
C LEU A 177 9.72 1.91 -8.56
N LEU A 178 9.35 3.14 -8.94
CA LEU A 178 10.12 4.00 -9.84
C LEU A 178 11.34 4.66 -9.18
N THR A 179 11.60 4.43 -7.89
CA THR A 179 12.91 4.80 -7.31
C THR A 179 14.03 4.03 -7.99
N VAL A 180 13.76 2.80 -8.46
CA VAL A 180 14.70 1.97 -9.20
C VAL A 180 14.78 2.42 -10.66
N ARG A 181 16.00 2.66 -11.17
CA ARG A 181 16.21 3.09 -12.58
C ARG A 181 15.77 2.06 -13.62
N SER A 182 15.93 0.76 -13.35
CA SER A 182 15.49 -0.31 -14.27
C SER A 182 13.98 -0.29 -14.47
N ASN A 183 13.22 -0.09 -13.39
CA ASN A 183 11.76 -0.05 -13.40
C ASN A 183 11.24 1.13 -14.23
N ARG A 184 11.93 2.29 -14.20
CA ARG A 184 11.58 3.42 -15.08
C ARG A 184 11.64 3.04 -16.56
N LYS A 185 12.67 2.30 -16.96
CA LYS A 185 12.81 1.85 -18.35
C LYS A 185 11.73 0.82 -18.72
N GLU A 186 11.39 -0.06 -17.80
CA GLU A 186 10.35 -1.06 -18.01
C GLU A 186 8.96 -0.44 -18.17
N LEU A 187 8.57 0.48 -17.28
CA LEU A 187 7.29 1.19 -17.41
C LEU A 187 7.21 2.03 -18.68
N ALA A 188 8.32 2.68 -19.06
CA ALA A 188 8.36 3.48 -20.29
C ALA A 188 8.26 2.62 -21.56
N ARG A 189 8.66 1.34 -21.52
CA ARG A 189 8.52 0.41 -22.65
C ARG A 189 7.11 -0.15 -22.79
N ASP A 190 6.31 -0.11 -21.73
CA ASP A 190 4.91 -0.51 -21.79
C ASP A 190 4.05 0.62 -22.39
N GLU A 191 3.90 0.58 -23.72
CA GLU A 191 3.13 1.57 -24.49
C GLU A 191 1.71 1.74 -23.96
N LYS A 192 1.04 0.65 -23.53
CA LYS A 192 -0.33 0.71 -23.01
C LYS A 192 -0.37 1.52 -21.72
N SER A 193 0.58 1.29 -20.81
CA SER A 193 0.67 2.04 -19.56
C SER A 193 1.05 3.50 -19.77
N VAL A 194 1.97 3.79 -20.69
CA VAL A 194 2.31 5.17 -21.06
C VAL A 194 1.08 5.90 -21.62
N MET A 195 0.33 5.28 -22.54
CA MET A 195 -0.86 5.89 -23.12
C MET A 195 -1.95 6.16 -22.07
N ARG A 196 -2.19 5.22 -21.15
CA ARG A 196 -3.12 5.44 -20.02
C ARG A 196 -2.68 6.61 -19.14
N LEU A 197 -1.39 6.71 -18.82
CA LEU A 197 -0.86 7.84 -18.04
C LEU A 197 -1.10 9.18 -18.75
N VAL A 198 -0.90 9.24 -20.07
CA VAL A 198 -1.17 10.46 -20.85
C VAL A 198 -2.66 10.79 -20.89
N GLN A 199 -3.54 9.80 -21.07
CA GLN A 199 -4.99 9.99 -21.03
C GLN A 199 -5.48 10.46 -19.64
N MET A 200 -4.84 9.99 -18.57
CA MET A 200 -5.09 10.48 -17.20
C MET A 200 -4.64 11.93 -16.99
N LEU A 201 -3.68 12.43 -17.78
CA LEU A 201 -3.28 13.85 -17.75
C LEU A 201 -4.23 14.77 -18.50
N ASP A 202 -5.12 14.25 -19.36
CA ASP A 202 -6.05 15.10 -20.12
C ASP A 202 -6.90 15.95 -19.16
N PRO A 203 -6.85 17.29 -19.21
CA PRO A 203 -7.65 18.15 -18.35
C PRO A 203 -9.15 17.84 -18.38
N LYS A 204 -9.66 17.30 -19.49
CA LYS A 204 -11.07 16.89 -19.64
C LYS A 204 -11.45 15.65 -18.84
N ASN A 205 -10.46 14.86 -18.41
CA ASN A 205 -10.70 13.64 -17.67
C ASN A 205 -10.86 13.94 -16.17
N GLU A 206 -12.10 14.01 -15.70
CA GLU A 206 -12.42 14.30 -14.29
C GLU A 206 -12.42 13.05 -13.39
N THR A 207 -12.27 11.85 -13.94
CA THR A 207 -12.35 10.60 -13.16
C THR A 207 -11.12 10.36 -12.29
N VAL A 208 -9.98 10.94 -12.68
CA VAL A 208 -8.70 10.80 -11.99
C VAL A 208 -8.18 12.17 -11.57
N SER A 209 -7.89 12.32 -10.28
CA SER A 209 -7.19 13.51 -9.79
C SER A 209 -5.82 13.62 -10.44
N LYS A 210 -5.54 14.76 -11.08
CA LYS A 210 -4.30 15.02 -11.84
C LYS A 210 -3.03 14.92 -11.00
N LYS A 211 -3.16 15.05 -9.68
CA LYS A 211 -2.08 14.81 -8.72
C LYS A 211 -1.40 13.46 -8.97
N TYR A 212 -2.17 12.39 -9.16
CA TYR A 212 -1.64 11.03 -9.24
C TYR A 212 -0.83 10.74 -10.52
N PRO A 213 -1.33 10.97 -11.76
CA PRO A 213 -0.53 10.79 -12.96
C PRO A 213 0.68 11.75 -13.00
N LEU A 214 0.56 12.97 -12.46
CA LEU A 214 1.69 13.91 -12.35
C LEU A 214 2.80 13.39 -11.44
N MET A 215 2.46 12.74 -10.32
CA MET A 215 3.43 12.08 -9.44
C MET A 215 4.20 10.98 -10.17
N VAL A 216 3.49 10.09 -10.88
CA VAL A 216 4.09 8.99 -11.64
C VAL A 216 4.98 9.51 -12.77
N VAL A 217 4.51 10.48 -13.56
CA VAL A 217 5.30 11.10 -14.64
C VAL A 217 6.55 11.78 -14.09
N THR A 218 6.43 12.51 -12.99
CA THR A 218 7.58 13.15 -12.33
C THR A 218 8.61 12.12 -11.86
N ALA A 219 8.17 10.98 -11.30
CA ALA A 219 9.02 9.89 -10.87
C ALA A 219 9.68 9.15 -12.04
N LEU A 220 8.93 8.91 -13.13
CA LEU A 220 9.43 8.27 -14.35
C LEU A 220 10.56 9.10 -14.99
N LEU A 221 10.43 10.42 -14.95
CA LEU A 221 11.40 11.37 -15.47
C LEU A 221 12.54 11.70 -14.50
N ALA A 222 12.55 11.11 -13.30
CA ALA A 222 13.61 11.35 -12.32
C ALA A 222 14.97 10.81 -12.82
N GLY A 223 16.06 11.50 -12.46
CA GLY A 223 17.42 11.07 -12.80
C GLY A 223 17.80 11.22 -14.28
N GLY A 224 17.10 12.07 -15.05
CA GLY A 224 17.53 12.49 -16.39
C GLY A 224 17.37 11.45 -17.49
N SER A 225 16.38 10.54 -17.39
CA SER A 225 16.14 9.50 -18.40
C SER A 225 15.69 10.10 -19.73
N GLY A 226 16.63 10.29 -20.67
CA GLY A 226 16.36 10.84 -22.01
C GLY A 226 15.34 10.03 -22.81
N ASP A 227 15.41 8.70 -22.72
CA ASP A 227 14.51 7.80 -23.45
C ASP A 227 13.06 7.91 -22.94
N CYS A 228 12.86 7.94 -21.62
CA CYS A 228 11.53 8.10 -21.04
C CYS A 228 10.90 9.45 -21.43
N ARG A 229 11.71 10.52 -21.54
CA ARG A 229 11.23 11.81 -22.05
C ARG A 229 10.75 11.70 -23.49
N LYS A 230 11.56 11.11 -24.39
CA LYS A 230 11.20 10.93 -25.80
C LYS A 230 9.89 10.17 -25.94
N ILE A 231 9.72 9.08 -25.17
CA ILE A 231 8.52 8.25 -25.19
C ILE A 231 7.29 9.05 -24.71
N LEU A 232 7.39 9.78 -23.60
CA LEU A 232 6.28 10.60 -23.10
C LEU A 232 5.91 11.75 -24.04
N VAL A 233 6.90 12.38 -24.68
CA VAL A 233 6.67 13.41 -25.70
C VAL A 233 5.96 12.81 -26.91
N ALA A 234 6.42 11.65 -27.41
CA ALA A 234 5.80 10.95 -28.52
C ALA A 234 4.36 10.52 -28.21
N ALA A 235 4.08 10.15 -26.96
CA ALA A 235 2.73 9.81 -26.49
C ALA A 235 1.80 11.04 -26.32
N GLY A 236 2.31 12.27 -26.45
CA GLY A 236 1.50 13.49 -26.38
C GLY A 236 1.40 14.14 -25.00
N ALA A 237 2.21 13.72 -24.02
CA ALA A 237 2.16 14.26 -22.66
C ALA A 237 2.41 15.78 -22.59
N ASN A 238 3.22 16.32 -23.51
CA ASN A 238 3.66 17.72 -23.47
C ASN A 238 2.49 18.72 -23.52
N LYS A 239 1.52 18.48 -24.42
CA LYS A 239 0.35 19.37 -24.58
C LYS A 239 -0.49 19.42 -23.30
N HIS A 240 -0.75 18.25 -22.71
CA HIS A 240 -1.53 18.19 -21.46
C HIS A 240 -0.78 18.84 -20.30
N LEU A 241 0.53 18.62 -20.16
CA LEU A 241 1.33 19.24 -19.11
C LEU A 241 1.41 20.76 -19.21
N GLN A 242 1.43 21.33 -20.43
CA GLN A 242 1.37 22.78 -20.63
C GLN A 242 0.05 23.35 -20.11
N ILE A 243 -1.09 22.79 -20.53
CA ILE A 243 -2.42 23.23 -20.07
C ILE A 243 -2.56 23.06 -18.55
N LEU A 244 -2.13 21.93 -17.99
CA LEU A 244 -2.16 21.71 -16.54
C LEU A 244 -1.27 22.70 -15.76
N THR A 245 -0.19 23.20 -16.38
CA THR A 245 0.68 24.21 -15.76
C THR A 245 0.02 25.59 -15.80
N GLU A 246 -0.66 25.94 -16.89
CA GLU A 246 -1.47 27.16 -17.01
C GLU A 246 -2.65 27.16 -16.02
N MET A 247 -3.23 25.99 -15.75
CA MET A 247 -4.27 25.78 -14.73
C MET A 247 -3.72 25.71 -13.29
N GLU A 248 -2.43 25.95 -13.08
CA GLU A 248 -1.75 25.92 -11.78
C GLU A 248 -1.91 24.59 -10.99
N VAL A 249 -2.04 23.46 -11.69
CA VAL A 249 -2.18 22.16 -11.04
C VAL A 249 -0.87 21.77 -10.34
N ALA A 250 -0.97 21.43 -9.06
CA ALA A 250 0.18 21.05 -8.24
C ALA A 250 1.00 19.91 -8.88
N GLY A 251 2.30 20.16 -9.07
CA GLY A 251 3.22 19.20 -9.69
C GLY A 251 3.34 19.29 -11.22
N ALA A 252 2.43 19.97 -11.93
CA ALA A 252 2.46 20.08 -13.39
C ALA A 252 3.71 20.81 -13.89
N LYS A 253 4.04 21.96 -13.28
CA LYS A 253 5.25 22.72 -13.59
C LYS A 253 6.53 21.88 -13.47
N LYS A 254 6.64 21.09 -12.39
CA LYS A 254 7.79 20.21 -12.14
C LYS A 254 7.88 19.08 -13.16
N ALA A 255 6.75 18.47 -13.50
CA ALA A 255 6.69 17.44 -14.54
C ALA A 255 7.11 17.99 -15.91
N LEU A 256 6.59 19.17 -16.29
CA LEU A 256 6.91 19.85 -17.55
C LEU A 256 8.39 20.22 -17.64
N GLN A 257 8.96 20.79 -16.57
CA GLN A 257 10.40 21.12 -16.51
C GLN A 257 11.29 19.88 -16.68
N ARG A 258 10.91 18.74 -16.07
CA ARG A 258 11.65 17.48 -16.26
C ARG A 258 11.50 16.94 -17.67
N LEU A 259 10.32 17.09 -18.28
CA LEU A 259 10.04 16.62 -19.64
C LEU A 259 10.82 17.42 -20.70
N ALA A 260 10.87 18.75 -20.56
CA ALA A 260 11.61 19.62 -21.46
C ALA A 260 13.15 19.47 -21.33
N GLY A 261 13.60 18.78 -20.28
CA GLY A 261 14.99 18.79 -19.87
C GLY A 261 15.34 20.12 -19.21
N ILE A 262 16.37 20.10 -18.36
CA ILE A 262 16.84 21.18 -17.48
C ILE A 262 17.26 22.47 -18.26
N THR A 263 17.04 22.51 -19.57
CA THR A 263 17.40 23.59 -20.50
C THR A 263 16.35 24.69 -20.65
N LEU A 264 15.17 24.60 -20.02
CA LEU A 264 14.16 25.66 -20.15
C LEU A 264 14.61 27.02 -19.60
N GLU A 265 15.55 27.06 -18.65
CA GLU A 265 16.11 28.36 -18.23
C GLU A 265 16.93 29.04 -19.34
N ARG A 266 17.51 28.29 -20.28
CA ARG A 266 18.34 28.85 -21.36
C ARG A 266 17.57 29.20 -22.63
N ILE A 267 16.35 28.69 -22.78
CA ILE A 267 15.47 28.99 -23.92
C ILE A 267 14.54 30.14 -23.55
N PHE A 268 13.97 30.18 -22.33
CA PHE A 268 13.14 31.29 -21.89
C PHE A 268 13.93 32.56 -21.51
N SER A 269 15.23 32.45 -21.21
CA SER A 269 16.09 33.64 -21.04
C SER A 269 16.49 34.30 -22.37
N ARG A 270 16.26 33.64 -23.51
CA ARG A 270 16.61 34.15 -24.85
C ARG A 270 15.41 34.66 -25.64
N THR A 271 14.18 34.37 -25.22
CA THR A 271 12.97 34.90 -25.87
C THR A 271 12.35 36.09 -25.14
N TRP A 272 12.92 36.54 -24.02
CA TRP A 272 12.44 37.67 -23.20
C TRP A 272 13.49 38.77 -22.96
N ARG A 273 14.62 38.74 -23.69
CA ARG A 273 15.54 39.88 -23.77
C ARG A 273 15.91 40.06 -25.23
N GLU A 274 15.29 41.07 -25.83
CA GLU A 274 15.69 41.84 -27.03
C GLU A 274 16.13 41.06 -28.28
#